data_AF-A0A9E2HWT7-F1
#
_entry.id   AF-A0A9E2HWT7-F1
#
_cell.length_a   1.000
_cell.length_b   1.000
_cell.length_c   1.000
_cell.angle_alpha   90.00
_cell.angle_beta   90.00
_cell.angle_gamma   90.00
#
_symmetry.space_group_name_H-M   'P 1'
#
loop_
_entity.id
_entity.type
_entity.pdbx_description
1 polymer ?
#
loop_
_entity_poly.entity_id
_entity_poly.type
_entity_poly.pdbx_seq_one_letter_code
_entity_poly.pdbx_strand_id
1 'polypeptide(L)'
;MQKIGIDTVGFYTSHYYFDIEDFAKARQLDVNKFHIGLGQYKMGIPAPDEDVVSMGANAAKEALQDININDIGALLFATESGIDQSKSAGVYVHTLLNLPAHCRIMELKQACYAATAALQIAVSLVQRQPNKKILLISSDVARYAMHSPAESSQGCGAIAMVISTEPRVLEIEPAYGVYTEDVMDFWRPNYKEVPFVEGKHSSLVYLRVLEKVWDHFCSETDVAFQDIQHFCYHSPLPRLVEKAHKLLKRINGKSDLLETHIREELDAALKYAHDLGNTYTGALYISLLSLLTHTKENLSGHRVGFYSYGSGCVGEFFTGIIQDNYRKMIDTSVHKEMMQSREPLSYEDYEKFYQFALPQTGEEFFTPRFQTGAYRLKGINNHQRLYEVAQKKNKKKKLVTDPKTKEIFVVKAVSPGKLILSGEHSVVYGGPALAMAVDRFAETTISPQLSKMISFNLLSFRYKDSFTIQTLREIKHRLTHQYQRFLHGEIGIKEVLQTPFELTQFAFISLLDHVNSKIIDGLNIQTSSTIPVGCGMGSSAASVLSVLYAIARFCKLNLEKD
;
A
#
# COMPACT_ATOMS: atom_id res chain seq x y z
N MET A 1 -25.74 27.17 -22.13
CA MET A 1 -25.74 26.34 -20.91
C MET A 1 -24.63 26.84 -20.01
N GLN A 2 -24.80 26.73 -18.69
CA GLN A 2 -23.75 27.08 -17.74
C GLN A 2 -22.63 26.05 -17.84
N LYS A 3 -21.37 26.51 -17.95
CA LYS A 3 -20.21 25.62 -18.03
C LYS A 3 -19.98 24.96 -16.68
N ILE A 4 -19.74 23.65 -16.65
CA ILE A 4 -19.46 22.89 -15.43
C ILE A 4 -18.23 22.02 -15.68
N GLY A 5 -17.34 21.95 -14.71
CA GLY A 5 -16.18 21.06 -14.80
C GLY A 5 -15.16 21.29 -13.70
N ILE A 6 -13.91 20.97 -14.00
CA ILE A 6 -12.78 21.03 -13.06
C ILE A 6 -12.35 22.50 -12.91
N ASP A 7 -12.46 22.99 -11.68
CA ASP A 7 -12.10 24.34 -11.27
C ASP A 7 -10.65 24.44 -10.80
N THR A 8 -10.24 23.51 -9.94
CA THR A 8 -8.87 23.41 -9.43
C THR A 8 -8.46 21.94 -9.32
N VAL A 9 -7.15 21.69 -9.35
CA VAL A 9 -6.55 20.37 -9.26
C VAL A 9 -5.45 20.39 -8.21
N GLY A 10 -5.32 19.30 -7.46
CA GLY A 10 -4.20 19.06 -6.55
C GLY A 10 -3.72 17.62 -6.70
N PHE A 11 -2.43 17.40 -6.49
CA PHE A 11 -1.78 16.11 -6.74
C PHE A 11 -0.89 15.72 -5.58
N TYR A 12 -0.81 14.41 -5.31
CA TYR A 12 0.12 13.88 -4.34
C TYR A 12 0.58 12.48 -4.74
N THR A 13 1.86 12.18 -4.49
CA THR A 13 2.40 10.83 -4.51
C THR A 13 3.34 10.65 -3.32
N SER A 14 3.67 9.40 -2.99
CA SER A 14 4.63 9.08 -1.94
C SER A 14 5.98 9.76 -2.16
N HIS A 15 6.66 10.07 -1.07
CA HIS A 15 8.04 10.52 -1.11
C HIS A 15 9.01 9.42 -1.56
N TYR A 16 8.59 8.15 -1.60
CA TYR A 16 9.45 7.03 -1.93
C TYR A 16 9.07 6.40 -3.26
N TYR A 17 10.09 5.94 -4.00
CA TYR A 17 9.90 5.17 -5.21
C TYR A 17 10.89 4.00 -5.26
N PHE A 18 10.56 2.96 -6.03
CA PHE A 18 11.50 1.92 -6.40
C PHE A 18 11.83 2.00 -7.88
N ASP A 19 13.12 2.03 -8.20
CA ASP A 19 13.61 2.20 -9.57
C ASP A 19 13.46 0.88 -10.36
N ILE A 20 12.93 0.96 -11.57
CA ILE A 20 12.72 -0.22 -12.42
C ILE A 20 14.04 -0.85 -12.86
N GLU A 21 15.12 -0.07 -12.96
CA GLU A 21 16.45 -0.63 -13.23
C GLU A 21 16.90 -1.55 -12.09
N ASP A 22 16.69 -1.12 -10.84
CA ASP A 22 17.06 -1.90 -9.66
C ASP A 22 16.13 -3.09 -9.45
N PHE A 23 14.85 -2.94 -9.78
CA PHE A 23 13.90 -4.06 -9.88
C PHE A 23 14.38 -5.11 -10.89
N ALA A 24 14.76 -4.69 -12.09
CA ALA A 24 15.22 -5.59 -13.15
C ALA A 24 16.50 -6.33 -12.73
N LYS A 25 17.47 -5.62 -12.12
CA LYS A 25 18.68 -6.22 -11.55
C LYS A 25 18.36 -7.26 -10.47
N ALA A 26 17.49 -6.92 -9.51
CA ALA A 26 17.08 -7.82 -8.43
C ALA A 26 16.36 -9.08 -8.94
N ARG A 27 15.71 -8.99 -10.11
CA ARG A 27 15.00 -10.10 -10.76
C ARG A 27 15.82 -10.83 -11.83
N GLN A 28 17.05 -10.38 -12.11
CA GLN A 28 17.90 -10.90 -13.20
C GLN A 28 17.19 -10.85 -14.57
N LEU A 29 16.49 -9.75 -14.83
CA LEU A 29 15.75 -9.52 -16.08
C LEU A 29 16.38 -8.36 -16.86
N ASP A 30 16.22 -8.37 -18.17
CA ASP A 30 16.57 -7.22 -19.01
C ASP A 30 15.65 -6.03 -18.69
N VAL A 31 16.26 -4.91 -18.32
CA VAL A 31 15.56 -3.64 -18.03
C VAL A 31 14.69 -3.17 -19.20
N ASN A 32 15.07 -3.46 -20.45
CA ASN A 32 14.33 -3.07 -21.63
C ASN A 32 12.94 -3.73 -21.70
N LYS A 33 12.74 -4.88 -21.03
CA LYS A 33 11.41 -5.48 -20.85
C LYS A 33 10.44 -4.50 -20.21
N PHE A 34 10.92 -3.64 -19.33
CA PHE A 34 10.12 -2.67 -18.59
C PHE A 34 10.19 -1.28 -19.23
N HIS A 35 11.40 -0.76 -19.48
CA HIS A 35 11.59 0.59 -20.05
C HIS A 35 10.97 0.71 -21.45
N ILE A 36 11.12 -0.31 -22.30
CA ILE A 36 10.59 -0.32 -23.66
C ILE A 36 9.28 -1.11 -23.74
N GLY A 37 9.24 -2.29 -23.10
CA GLY A 37 8.10 -3.19 -23.19
C GLY A 37 6.86 -2.71 -22.45
N LEU A 38 7.03 -2.01 -21.33
CA LEU A 38 5.94 -1.47 -20.52
C LEU A 38 5.90 0.07 -20.52
N GLY A 39 7.03 0.72 -20.79
CA GLY A 39 7.19 2.15 -20.62
C GLY A 39 7.18 2.53 -19.15
N GLN A 40 7.82 1.77 -18.26
CA GLN A 40 7.87 2.11 -16.83
C GLN A 40 9.30 2.34 -16.40
N TYR A 41 9.55 3.41 -15.64
CA TYR A 41 10.87 3.78 -15.11
C TYR A 41 10.92 3.74 -13.59
N LYS A 42 9.84 4.13 -12.91
CA LYS A 42 9.79 4.15 -11.44
C LYS A 42 8.41 3.74 -10.94
N MET A 43 8.38 3.04 -9.81
CA MET A 43 7.15 2.68 -9.09
C MET A 43 7.05 3.53 -7.83
N GLY A 44 5.97 4.30 -7.67
CA GLY A 44 5.71 4.99 -6.39
C GLY A 44 5.37 3.97 -5.30
N ILE A 45 6.07 4.03 -4.16
CA ILE A 45 5.87 3.08 -3.04
C ILE A 45 5.43 3.88 -1.81
N PRO A 46 4.23 3.66 -1.25
CA PRO A 46 3.79 4.39 -0.07
C PRO A 46 4.65 4.01 1.14
N ALA A 47 4.97 5.00 1.99
CA ALA A 47 5.57 4.70 3.27
C ALA A 47 4.59 3.94 4.18
N PRO A 48 5.07 3.18 5.19
CA PRO A 48 4.24 2.53 6.20
C PRO A 48 3.23 3.43 6.95
N ASP A 49 3.48 4.74 7.01
CA ASP A 49 2.59 5.75 7.58
C ASP A 49 1.81 6.55 6.52
N GLU A 50 1.70 6.03 5.30
CA GLU A 50 0.85 6.57 4.24
C GLU A 50 -0.18 5.56 3.76
N ASP A 51 -1.42 6.02 3.56
CA ASP A 51 -2.49 5.28 2.92
C ASP A 51 -3.33 6.19 2.03
N VAL A 52 -4.43 5.68 1.47
CA VAL A 52 -5.32 6.46 0.59
C VAL A 52 -5.91 7.69 1.26
N VAL A 53 -6.11 7.68 2.58
CA VAL A 53 -6.65 8.84 3.31
C VAL A 53 -5.59 9.93 3.38
N SER A 54 -4.36 9.59 3.80
CA SER A 54 -3.29 10.59 3.92
C SER A 54 -2.90 11.16 2.55
N MET A 55 -2.78 10.31 1.53
CA MET A 55 -2.48 10.75 0.16
C MET A 55 -3.61 11.62 -0.40
N GLY A 56 -4.87 11.17 -0.27
CA GLY A 56 -6.04 11.92 -0.69
C GLY A 56 -6.16 13.29 0.01
N ALA A 57 -5.91 13.35 1.32
CA ALA A 57 -5.91 14.61 2.06
C ALA A 57 -4.80 15.57 1.62
N ASN A 58 -3.61 15.06 1.30
CA ASN A 58 -2.51 15.88 0.78
C ASN A 58 -2.84 16.47 -0.59
N ALA A 59 -3.38 15.68 -1.51
CA ALA A 59 -3.83 16.17 -2.83
C ALA A 59 -4.98 17.20 -2.69
N ALA A 60 -5.96 16.91 -1.83
CA ALA A 60 -7.10 17.81 -1.62
C ALA A 60 -6.72 19.13 -0.94
N LYS A 61 -5.73 19.12 -0.04
CA LYS A 61 -5.20 20.35 0.55
C LYS A 61 -4.67 21.31 -0.52
N GLU A 62 -4.02 20.78 -1.55
CA GLU A 62 -3.55 21.58 -2.68
C GLU A 62 -4.73 22.09 -3.52
N ALA A 63 -5.65 21.20 -3.91
CA ALA A 63 -6.81 21.57 -4.73
C ALA A 63 -7.69 22.66 -4.09
N LEU A 64 -7.70 22.76 -2.76
CA LEU A 64 -8.51 23.71 -2.01
C LEU A 64 -7.84 25.07 -1.73
N GLN A 65 -6.58 25.30 -2.12
CA GLN A 65 -5.85 26.53 -1.75
C GLN A 65 -6.59 27.84 -2.11
N ASP A 66 -7.22 27.87 -3.29
CA ASP A 66 -7.99 29.02 -3.80
C ASP A 66 -9.50 28.78 -3.76
N ILE A 67 -9.97 27.93 -2.84
CA ILE A 67 -11.36 27.54 -2.71
C ILE A 67 -11.86 27.85 -1.30
N ASN A 68 -12.97 28.57 -1.20
CA ASN A 68 -13.69 28.70 0.06
C ASN A 68 -14.32 27.34 0.41
N ILE A 69 -13.78 26.69 1.43
CA ILE A 69 -14.21 25.35 1.85
C ILE A 69 -15.70 25.28 2.26
N ASN A 70 -16.32 26.41 2.63
CA ASN A 70 -17.75 26.47 2.96
C ASN A 70 -18.67 26.25 1.74
N ASP A 71 -18.12 26.40 0.53
CA ASP A 71 -18.84 26.16 -0.72
C ASP A 71 -18.85 24.68 -1.11
N ILE A 72 -18.00 23.85 -0.47
CA ILE A 72 -17.97 22.40 -0.69
C ILE A 72 -19.25 21.77 -0.11
N GLY A 73 -20.16 21.35 -0.98
CA GLY A 73 -21.41 20.69 -0.61
C GLY A 73 -21.31 19.16 -0.54
N ALA A 74 -20.33 18.57 -1.23
CA ALA A 74 -20.03 17.15 -1.12
C ALA A 74 -18.56 16.83 -1.36
N LEU A 75 -18.11 15.72 -0.78
CA LEU A 75 -16.84 15.05 -1.04
C LEU A 75 -17.13 13.65 -1.61
N LEU A 76 -16.66 13.40 -2.83
CA LEU A 76 -16.74 12.10 -3.49
C LEU A 76 -15.35 11.47 -3.50
N PHE A 77 -15.18 10.35 -2.79
CA PHE A 77 -13.90 9.65 -2.68
C PHE A 77 -13.92 8.40 -3.58
N ALA A 78 -13.16 8.40 -4.65
CA ALA A 78 -13.01 7.28 -5.57
C ALA A 78 -11.75 6.47 -5.21
N THR A 79 -11.92 5.17 -4.97
CA THR A 79 -10.80 4.28 -4.66
C THR A 79 -11.20 2.83 -4.86
N GLU A 80 -10.24 1.98 -5.24
CA GLU A 80 -10.34 0.52 -5.10
C GLU A 80 -9.44 -0.03 -3.98
N SER A 81 -8.76 0.87 -3.27
CA SER A 81 -7.85 0.61 -2.15
C SER A 81 -8.46 0.99 -0.79
N GLY A 82 -9.80 0.89 -0.66
CA GLY A 82 -10.55 1.26 0.53
C GLY A 82 -10.05 0.58 1.82
N ILE A 83 -10.08 1.32 2.92
CA ILE A 83 -9.50 0.93 4.21
C ILE A 83 -10.51 0.50 5.28
N ASP A 84 -11.80 0.56 4.96
CA ASP A 84 -12.93 0.16 5.80
C ASP A 84 -14.07 -0.29 4.89
N GLN A 85 -14.90 -1.22 5.34
CA GLN A 85 -16.02 -1.77 4.54
C GLN A 85 -17.31 -0.93 4.67
N SER A 86 -17.35 0.00 5.62
CA SER A 86 -18.50 0.85 5.90
C SER A 86 -18.14 2.33 5.91
N LYS A 87 -17.11 2.72 6.67
CA LYS A 87 -16.73 4.13 6.81
C LYS A 87 -15.90 4.60 5.61
N SER A 88 -16.46 5.51 4.82
CA SER A 88 -15.72 6.13 3.71
C SER A 88 -14.42 6.79 4.17
N ALA A 89 -13.34 6.57 3.41
CA ALA A 89 -12.07 7.29 3.50
C ALA A 89 -12.27 8.82 3.47
N GLY A 90 -13.25 9.29 2.69
CA GLY A 90 -13.64 10.69 2.62
C GLY A 90 -14.06 11.30 3.95
N VAL A 91 -14.55 10.52 4.92
CA VAL A 91 -14.93 11.02 6.26
C VAL A 91 -13.69 11.42 7.06
N TYR A 92 -12.60 10.65 6.92
CA TYR A 92 -11.33 11.02 7.54
C TYR A 92 -10.75 12.28 6.90
N VAL A 93 -10.78 12.37 5.56
CA VAL A 93 -10.30 13.55 4.83
C VAL A 93 -11.11 14.80 5.18
N HIS A 94 -12.43 14.68 5.27
CA HIS A 94 -13.32 15.76 5.72
C HIS A 94 -12.87 16.36 7.06
N THR A 95 -12.51 15.50 8.02
CA THR A 95 -12.00 15.93 9.33
C THR A 95 -10.60 16.56 9.21
N LEU A 96 -9.69 15.95 8.45
CA LEU A 96 -8.30 16.41 8.30
C LEU A 96 -8.19 17.79 7.61
N LEU A 97 -9.14 18.09 6.74
CA LEU A 97 -9.23 19.38 6.02
C LEU A 97 -10.16 20.38 6.72
N ASN A 98 -10.78 20.00 7.84
CA ASN A 98 -11.75 20.82 8.58
C ASN A 98 -12.88 21.35 7.68
N LEU A 99 -13.43 20.48 6.84
CA LEU A 99 -14.56 20.81 5.95
C LEU A 99 -15.84 21.07 6.77
N PRO A 100 -16.78 21.88 6.25
CA PRO A 100 -18.01 22.21 6.96
C PRO A 100 -18.88 20.96 7.22
N ALA A 101 -19.65 20.95 8.30
CA ALA A 101 -20.54 19.84 8.66
C ALA A 101 -21.65 19.60 7.62
N HIS A 102 -22.06 20.65 6.89
CA HIS A 102 -23.02 20.56 5.80
C HIS A 102 -22.36 20.12 4.48
N CYS A 103 -21.68 18.97 4.52
CA CYS A 103 -20.97 18.37 3.41
C CYS A 103 -21.33 16.88 3.33
N ARG A 104 -21.86 16.43 2.20
CA ARG A 104 -22.17 15.01 1.95
C ARG A 104 -20.89 14.25 1.63
N ILE A 105 -20.68 13.08 2.24
CA ILE A 105 -19.51 12.23 1.95
C ILE A 105 -19.97 10.92 1.32
N MET A 106 -19.33 10.50 0.23
CA MET A 106 -19.58 9.22 -0.44
C MET A 106 -18.27 8.59 -0.90
N GLU A 107 -18.13 7.27 -0.76
CA GLU A 107 -17.08 6.50 -1.41
C GLU A 107 -17.63 5.79 -2.65
N LEU A 108 -16.89 5.80 -3.75
CA LEU A 108 -17.25 5.16 -5.00
C LEU A 108 -16.21 4.10 -5.35
N LYS A 109 -16.70 2.93 -5.76
CA LYS A 109 -15.87 1.79 -6.16
C LYS A 109 -16.37 1.20 -7.47
N GLN A 110 -15.53 1.22 -8.48
CA GLN A 110 -15.59 0.38 -9.67
C GLN A 110 -14.20 0.40 -10.30
N ALA A 111 -13.32 -0.47 -9.80
CA ALA A 111 -11.89 -0.51 -10.15
C ALA A 111 -11.32 0.90 -10.39
N CYS A 112 -10.58 1.09 -11.49
CA CYS A 112 -10.00 2.36 -11.88
C CYS A 112 -11.00 3.36 -12.51
N TYR A 113 -12.24 2.95 -12.80
CA TYR A 113 -13.27 3.82 -13.39
C TYR A 113 -13.96 4.73 -12.36
N ALA A 114 -13.89 4.41 -11.07
CA ALA A 114 -14.67 5.06 -10.02
C ALA A 114 -14.57 6.60 -9.98
N ALA A 115 -13.41 7.18 -10.34
CA ALA A 115 -13.22 8.63 -10.38
C ALA A 115 -14.02 9.29 -11.52
N THR A 116 -14.23 8.61 -12.64
CA THR A 116 -15.08 9.09 -13.73
C THR A 116 -16.55 9.01 -13.38
N ALA A 117 -16.99 7.93 -12.75
CA ALA A 117 -18.34 7.87 -12.18
C ALA A 117 -18.57 9.03 -11.17
N ALA A 118 -17.59 9.30 -10.32
CA ALA A 118 -17.64 10.41 -9.36
C ALA A 118 -17.70 11.77 -10.07
N LEU A 119 -16.98 11.95 -11.19
CA LEU A 119 -17.01 13.17 -11.99
C LEU A 119 -18.41 13.41 -12.57
N GLN A 120 -19.03 12.40 -13.17
CA GLN A 120 -20.39 12.51 -13.73
C GLN A 120 -21.43 12.85 -12.66
N ILE A 121 -21.32 12.23 -11.47
CA ILE A 121 -22.17 12.55 -10.32
C ILE A 121 -21.91 13.99 -9.84
N ALA A 122 -20.64 14.42 -9.77
CA ALA A 122 -20.29 15.77 -9.34
C ALA A 122 -20.85 16.84 -10.29
N VAL A 123 -20.74 16.64 -11.61
CA VAL A 123 -21.33 17.53 -12.63
C VAL A 123 -22.84 17.67 -12.41
N SER A 124 -23.54 16.54 -12.21
CA SER A 124 -24.99 16.53 -11.93
C SER A 124 -25.36 17.24 -10.63
N LEU A 125 -24.56 17.08 -9.57
CA LEU A 125 -24.78 17.75 -8.28
C LEU A 125 -24.58 19.27 -8.39
N VAL A 126 -23.54 19.72 -9.09
CA VAL A 126 -23.29 21.14 -9.36
C VAL A 126 -24.39 21.73 -10.23
N GLN A 127 -24.85 21.02 -11.26
CA GLN A 127 -25.96 21.47 -12.10
C GLN A 127 -27.24 21.69 -11.27
N ARG A 128 -27.51 20.84 -10.28
CA ARG A 128 -28.64 21.00 -9.34
C ARG A 128 -28.44 22.15 -8.36
N GLN A 129 -27.21 22.43 -7.93
CA GLN A 129 -26.87 23.49 -6.99
C GLN A 129 -25.67 24.32 -7.50
N PRO A 130 -25.88 25.25 -8.45
CA PRO A 130 -24.81 25.99 -9.12
C PRO A 130 -23.84 26.73 -8.19
N ASN A 131 -24.31 27.16 -7.01
CA ASN A 131 -23.51 27.87 -6.03
C ASN A 131 -22.65 26.96 -5.13
N LYS A 132 -22.79 25.63 -5.25
CA LYS A 132 -22.02 24.64 -4.48
C LYS A 132 -20.93 24.02 -5.35
N LYS A 133 -19.84 23.66 -4.69
CA LYS A 133 -18.71 22.96 -5.28
C LYS A 133 -18.64 21.53 -4.75
N ILE A 134 -18.04 20.64 -5.51
CA ILE A 134 -17.87 19.23 -5.15
C ILE A 134 -16.39 18.92 -5.12
N LEU A 135 -15.88 18.39 -4.01
CA LEU A 135 -14.51 17.90 -3.91
C LEU A 135 -14.48 16.43 -4.32
N LEU A 136 -13.90 16.13 -5.47
CA LEU A 136 -13.64 14.77 -5.92
C LEU A 136 -12.21 14.41 -5.57
N ILE A 137 -12.02 13.32 -4.84
CA ILE A 137 -10.70 12.79 -4.50
C ILE A 137 -10.58 11.39 -5.08
N SER A 138 -9.52 11.15 -5.83
CA SER A 138 -9.10 9.82 -6.21
C SER A 138 -7.79 9.51 -5.49
N SER A 139 -7.70 8.34 -4.84
CA SER A 139 -6.46 7.91 -4.20
C SER A 139 -6.37 6.40 -4.11
N ASP A 140 -5.23 5.86 -4.54
CA ASP A 140 -5.03 4.42 -4.61
C ASP A 140 -3.56 4.02 -4.41
N VAL A 141 -3.40 2.76 -4.00
CA VAL A 141 -2.11 2.06 -3.97
C VAL A 141 -2.25 0.82 -4.84
N ALA A 142 -1.65 0.83 -6.02
CA ALA A 142 -1.57 -0.33 -6.87
C ALA A 142 -0.52 -1.30 -6.34
N ARG A 143 -0.99 -2.34 -5.64
CA ARG A 143 -0.16 -3.34 -4.97
C ARG A 143 -0.42 -4.72 -5.57
N TYR A 144 0.62 -5.33 -6.16
CA TYR A 144 0.57 -6.66 -6.75
C TYR A 144 1.38 -7.66 -5.92
N ALA A 145 1.22 -8.96 -6.15
CA ALA A 145 2.01 -9.95 -5.44
C ALA A 145 3.51 -9.80 -5.77
N MET A 146 4.37 -9.87 -4.76
CA MET A 146 5.82 -9.96 -4.98
C MET A 146 6.16 -11.14 -5.90
N HIS A 147 7.14 -10.95 -6.77
CA HIS A 147 7.57 -11.89 -7.81
C HIS A 147 6.52 -12.19 -8.89
N SER A 148 5.35 -11.53 -8.87
CA SER A 148 4.37 -11.67 -9.95
C SER A 148 4.78 -10.84 -11.18
N PRO A 149 4.32 -11.22 -12.39
CA PRO A 149 4.56 -10.40 -13.58
C PRO A 149 4.03 -8.96 -13.49
N ALA A 150 3.04 -8.71 -12.64
CA ALA A 150 2.44 -7.39 -12.45
C ALA A 150 3.11 -6.55 -11.34
N GLU A 151 4.09 -7.09 -10.62
CA GLU A 151 4.83 -6.35 -9.59
C GLU A 151 5.46 -5.07 -10.15
N SER A 152 6.00 -5.13 -11.38
CA SER A 152 6.61 -3.97 -12.06
C SER A 152 5.63 -2.87 -12.48
N SER A 153 4.31 -3.07 -12.32
CA SER A 153 3.28 -2.07 -12.59
C SER A 153 2.69 -1.44 -11.34
N GLN A 154 3.26 -1.71 -10.17
CA GLN A 154 2.85 -1.08 -8.92
C GLN A 154 3.05 0.44 -8.97
N GLY A 155 2.33 1.14 -8.10
CA GLY A 155 2.41 2.59 -7.98
C GLY A 155 1.48 3.09 -6.89
N CYS A 156 1.59 4.38 -6.58
CA CYS A 156 0.64 5.04 -5.68
C CYS A 156 0.54 6.53 -6.00
N GLY A 157 -0.63 7.08 -5.75
CA GLY A 157 -0.89 8.49 -5.97
C GLY A 157 -2.31 8.87 -5.61
N ALA A 158 -2.51 10.17 -5.53
CA ALA A 158 -3.80 10.79 -5.35
C ALA A 158 -3.91 12.04 -6.21
N ILE A 159 -5.12 12.29 -6.70
CA ILE A 159 -5.49 13.52 -7.37
C ILE A 159 -6.83 14.00 -6.82
N ALA A 160 -6.90 15.28 -6.53
CA ALA A 160 -8.11 15.93 -6.06
C ALA A 160 -8.53 17.00 -7.07
N MET A 161 -9.82 17.08 -7.32
CA MET A 161 -10.41 18.01 -8.28
C MET A 161 -11.61 18.67 -7.62
N VAL A 162 -11.69 19.99 -7.70
CA VAL A 162 -12.89 20.72 -7.30
C VAL A 162 -13.75 20.92 -8.54
N ILE A 163 -14.99 20.44 -8.50
CA ILE A 163 -15.95 20.58 -9.58
C ILE A 163 -16.89 21.74 -9.26
N SER A 164 -17.05 22.68 -10.19
CA SER A 164 -17.95 23.82 -10.05
C SER A 164 -18.47 24.33 -11.38
N THR A 165 -19.39 25.29 -11.33
CA THR A 165 -19.72 26.12 -12.47
C THR A 165 -18.57 27.08 -12.79
N GLU A 166 -18.51 27.58 -14.02
CA GLU A 166 -17.43 28.46 -14.50
C GLU A 166 -16.04 27.88 -14.18
N PRO A 167 -15.75 26.63 -14.61
CA PRO A 167 -14.50 25.96 -14.29
C PRO A 167 -13.31 26.74 -14.84
N ARG A 168 -12.21 26.80 -14.07
CA ARG A 168 -10.97 27.46 -14.49
C ARG A 168 -9.94 26.54 -15.13
N VAL A 169 -10.11 25.22 -15.06
CA VAL A 169 -9.16 24.24 -15.66
C VAL A 169 -9.77 23.57 -16.89
N LEU A 170 -10.90 22.88 -16.72
CA LEU A 170 -11.50 22.04 -17.75
C LEU A 170 -13.02 22.09 -17.65
N GLU A 171 -13.70 22.45 -18.72
CA GLU A 171 -15.14 22.24 -18.88
C GLU A 171 -15.39 20.82 -19.34
N ILE A 172 -16.35 20.13 -18.71
CA ILE A 172 -16.78 18.80 -19.13
C ILE A 172 -17.94 18.95 -20.10
N GLU A 173 -17.80 18.40 -21.31
CA GLU A 173 -18.88 18.39 -22.28
C GLU A 173 -19.94 17.33 -21.90
N PRO A 174 -21.22 17.57 -22.22
CA PRO A 174 -22.31 16.71 -21.73
C PRO A 174 -22.37 15.33 -22.39
N ALA A 175 -21.80 15.18 -23.60
CA ALA A 175 -21.82 13.92 -24.32
C ALA A 175 -20.74 12.96 -23.81
N TYR A 176 -21.13 11.69 -23.66
CA TYR A 176 -20.23 10.60 -23.29
C TYR A 176 -20.70 9.30 -23.95
N GLY A 177 -19.78 8.38 -24.19
CA GLY A 177 -20.07 6.99 -24.52
C GLY A 177 -19.68 6.10 -23.37
N VAL A 178 -20.57 5.19 -22.95
CA VAL A 178 -20.34 4.24 -21.85
C VAL A 178 -20.61 2.81 -22.29
N TYR A 179 -19.85 1.85 -21.75
CA TYR A 179 -20.04 0.43 -22.00
C TYR A 179 -19.71 -0.38 -20.74
N THR A 180 -20.51 -1.40 -20.46
CA THR A 180 -20.33 -2.31 -19.32
C THR A 180 -20.44 -3.74 -19.80
N GLU A 181 -19.53 -4.59 -19.34
CA GLU A 181 -19.53 -6.03 -19.61
C GLU A 181 -19.00 -6.76 -18.37
N ASP A 182 -19.68 -7.82 -17.94
CA ASP A 182 -19.21 -8.65 -16.83
C ASP A 182 -18.03 -9.53 -17.27
N VAL A 183 -16.84 -9.25 -16.72
CA VAL A 183 -15.60 -9.95 -17.05
C VAL A 183 -14.63 -9.92 -15.87
N MET A 184 -13.96 -11.04 -15.64
CA MET A 184 -12.96 -11.19 -14.58
C MET A 184 -11.56 -10.99 -15.17
N ASP A 185 -11.26 -9.78 -15.63
CA ASP A 185 -9.94 -9.46 -16.20
C ASP A 185 -8.92 -9.03 -15.14
N PHE A 186 -9.39 -8.34 -14.11
CA PHE A 186 -8.69 -8.01 -12.86
C PHE A 186 -9.70 -7.83 -11.73
N TRP A 187 -9.43 -8.40 -10.56
CA TRP A 187 -10.29 -8.25 -9.39
C TRP A 187 -9.55 -8.52 -8.08
N ARG A 188 -10.05 -7.96 -6.97
CA ARG A 188 -9.50 -8.16 -5.63
C ARG A 188 -10.58 -8.62 -4.64
N PRO A 189 -10.66 -9.93 -4.33
CA PRO A 189 -11.60 -10.44 -3.34
C PRO A 189 -11.32 -9.89 -1.93
N ASN A 190 -12.36 -9.79 -1.10
CA ASN A 190 -12.29 -9.19 0.24
C ASN A 190 -11.21 -9.79 1.15
N TYR A 191 -10.88 -11.07 0.98
CA TYR A 191 -9.90 -11.81 1.77
C TYR A 191 -8.46 -11.70 1.22
N LYS A 192 -8.20 -10.80 0.26
CA LYS A 192 -6.89 -10.60 -0.36
C LYS A 192 -6.44 -9.14 -0.31
N GLU A 193 -5.16 -8.97 0.00
CA GLU A 193 -4.47 -7.67 -0.06
C GLU A 193 -4.00 -7.32 -1.47
N VAL A 194 -3.81 -8.32 -2.33
CA VAL A 194 -3.35 -8.17 -3.73
C VAL A 194 -4.39 -8.73 -4.71
N PRO A 195 -4.52 -8.15 -5.90
CA PRO A 195 -5.49 -8.58 -6.90
C PRO A 195 -5.06 -9.85 -7.65
N PHE A 196 -6.03 -10.49 -8.29
CA PHE A 196 -5.80 -11.46 -9.36
C PHE A 196 -5.89 -10.73 -10.70
N VAL A 197 -5.00 -11.08 -11.63
CA VAL A 197 -4.96 -10.45 -12.96
C VAL A 197 -4.37 -11.39 -14.00
N GLU A 198 -5.01 -11.44 -15.16
CA GLU A 198 -4.46 -12.03 -16.38
C GLU A 198 -4.08 -10.90 -17.35
N GLY A 199 -2.85 -10.38 -17.23
CA GLY A 199 -2.47 -9.11 -17.87
C GLY A 199 -2.70 -9.03 -19.39
N LYS A 200 -2.51 -10.14 -20.12
CA LYS A 200 -2.81 -10.20 -21.57
C LYS A 200 -4.31 -10.12 -21.83
N HIS A 201 -5.12 -10.85 -21.06
CA HIS A 201 -6.57 -10.82 -21.18
C HIS A 201 -7.12 -9.42 -20.85
N SER A 202 -6.69 -8.83 -19.73
CA SER A 202 -7.08 -7.47 -19.33
C SER A 202 -6.69 -6.41 -20.37
N SER A 203 -5.51 -6.51 -20.97
CA SER A 203 -5.12 -5.62 -22.08
C SER A 203 -6.04 -5.74 -23.30
N LEU A 204 -6.54 -6.94 -23.62
CA LEU A 204 -7.46 -7.15 -24.74
C LEU A 204 -8.85 -6.61 -24.43
N VAL A 205 -9.35 -6.80 -23.20
CA VAL A 205 -10.63 -6.23 -22.74
C VAL A 205 -10.55 -4.70 -22.78
N TYR A 206 -9.50 -4.11 -22.23
CA TYR A 206 -9.27 -2.65 -22.26
C TYR A 206 -9.34 -2.07 -23.69
N LEU A 207 -8.72 -2.72 -24.68
CA LEU A 207 -8.74 -2.26 -26.07
C LEU A 207 -10.10 -2.47 -26.74
N ARG A 208 -10.76 -3.61 -26.49
CA ARG A 208 -12.10 -3.89 -27.01
C ARG A 208 -13.13 -2.89 -26.48
N VAL A 209 -13.08 -2.59 -25.18
CA VAL A 209 -13.99 -1.64 -24.54
C VAL A 209 -13.79 -0.24 -25.11
N LEU A 210 -12.55 0.17 -25.44
CA LEU A 210 -12.28 1.46 -26.09
C LEU A 210 -13.08 1.62 -27.39
N GLU A 211 -13.09 0.59 -28.25
CA GLU A 211 -13.90 0.62 -29.48
C GLU A 211 -15.38 0.81 -29.17
N LYS A 212 -15.92 0.07 -28.19
CA LYS A 212 -17.33 0.13 -27.81
C LYS A 212 -17.76 1.48 -27.23
N VAL A 213 -16.94 2.06 -26.36
CA VAL A 213 -17.25 3.38 -25.79
C VAL A 213 -17.08 4.48 -26.82
N TRP A 214 -16.16 4.34 -27.76
CA TRP A 214 -16.00 5.29 -28.86
C TRP A 214 -17.20 5.24 -29.81
N ASP A 215 -17.64 4.03 -30.19
CA ASP A 215 -18.84 3.85 -31.03
C ASP A 215 -20.08 4.50 -30.39
N HIS A 216 -20.28 4.28 -29.08
CA HIS A 216 -21.38 4.91 -28.35
C HIS A 216 -21.19 6.43 -28.23
N PHE A 217 -19.97 6.92 -27.96
CA PHE A 217 -19.70 8.35 -27.91
C PHE A 217 -20.08 9.03 -29.23
N CYS A 218 -19.69 8.45 -30.37
CA CYS A 218 -20.04 8.93 -31.71
C CYS A 218 -21.55 8.88 -32.02
N SER A 219 -22.36 8.08 -31.32
CA SER A 219 -23.82 8.12 -31.48
C SER A 219 -24.49 9.25 -30.70
N GLU A 220 -23.82 9.76 -29.67
CA GLU A 220 -24.35 10.80 -28.77
C GLU A 220 -23.88 12.23 -29.14
N THR A 221 -22.98 12.37 -30.11
CA THR A 221 -22.36 13.67 -30.46
C THR A 221 -21.86 13.75 -31.90
N ASP A 222 -21.79 14.97 -32.42
CA ASP A 222 -21.17 15.28 -33.71
C ASP A 222 -19.65 15.54 -33.62
N VAL A 223 -19.07 15.47 -32.41
CA VAL A 223 -17.62 15.65 -32.22
C VAL A 223 -16.88 14.47 -32.86
N ALA A 224 -16.18 14.74 -33.96
CA ALA A 224 -15.38 13.74 -34.64
C ALA A 224 -13.96 13.65 -34.06
N PHE A 225 -13.24 12.58 -34.39
CA PHE A 225 -11.85 12.38 -33.94
C PHE A 225 -10.94 13.58 -34.23
N GLN A 226 -11.06 14.21 -35.41
CA GLN A 226 -10.26 15.38 -35.79
C GLN A 226 -10.56 16.65 -34.99
N ASP A 227 -11.68 16.69 -34.27
CA ASP A 227 -12.09 17.84 -33.45
C ASP A 227 -11.51 17.77 -32.04
N ILE A 228 -10.79 16.69 -31.72
CA ILE A 228 -10.11 16.43 -30.46
C ILE A 228 -8.61 16.60 -30.67
N GLN A 229 -8.00 17.59 -30.01
CA GLN A 229 -6.59 17.93 -30.20
C GLN A 229 -5.65 17.09 -29.32
N HIS A 230 -6.13 16.62 -28.17
CA HIS A 230 -5.32 15.86 -27.21
C HIS A 230 -6.12 14.69 -26.63
N PHE A 231 -5.42 13.64 -26.19
CA PHE A 231 -6.07 12.47 -25.61
C PHE A 231 -5.40 12.06 -24.30
N CYS A 232 -6.22 11.79 -23.30
CA CYS A 232 -5.84 11.23 -22.02
C CYS A 232 -6.52 9.87 -21.85
N TYR A 233 -5.78 8.90 -21.35
CA TYR A 233 -6.26 7.52 -21.18
C TYR A 233 -6.01 7.05 -19.75
N HIS A 234 -6.84 6.15 -19.24
CA HIS A 234 -6.47 5.35 -18.08
C HIS A 234 -5.15 4.63 -18.38
N SER A 235 -4.12 4.87 -17.55
CA SER A 235 -2.75 4.44 -17.81
C SER A 235 -2.26 3.43 -16.77
N PRO A 236 -2.66 2.16 -16.84
CA PRO A 236 -2.08 1.11 -15.99
C PRO A 236 -0.62 0.83 -16.41
N LEU A 237 -0.34 0.99 -17.71
CA LEU A 237 0.96 0.84 -18.35
C LEU A 237 1.03 1.79 -19.55
N PRO A 238 2.06 2.66 -19.67
CA PRO A 238 2.18 3.59 -20.80
C PRO A 238 2.14 2.90 -22.17
N ARG A 239 2.77 1.73 -22.31
CA ARG A 239 2.73 0.98 -23.58
C ARG A 239 1.34 0.44 -23.95
N LEU A 240 0.44 0.23 -22.98
CA LEU A 240 -0.96 -0.11 -23.28
C LEU A 240 -1.71 1.11 -23.82
N VAL A 241 -1.44 2.30 -23.28
CA VAL A 241 -2.02 3.56 -23.76
C VAL A 241 -1.63 3.84 -25.20
N GLU A 242 -0.35 3.65 -25.57
CA GLU A 242 0.10 3.79 -26.95
C GLU A 242 -0.67 2.85 -27.92
N LYS A 243 -0.94 1.60 -27.49
CA LYS A 243 -1.75 0.65 -28.26
C LYS A 243 -3.21 1.13 -28.39
N ALA A 244 -3.75 1.70 -27.32
CA ALA A 244 -5.10 2.27 -27.28
C ALA A 244 -5.24 3.42 -28.27
N HIS A 245 -4.31 4.37 -28.24
CA HIS A 245 -4.33 5.52 -29.13
C HIS A 245 -4.14 5.11 -30.60
N LYS A 246 -3.23 4.16 -30.86
CA LYS A 246 -3.06 3.59 -32.21
C LYS A 246 -4.32 2.88 -32.71
N LEU A 247 -5.05 2.18 -31.83
CA LEU A 247 -6.34 1.57 -32.17
C LEU A 247 -7.38 2.64 -32.48
N LEU A 248 -7.52 3.66 -31.63
CA LEU A 248 -8.48 4.74 -31.82
C LEU A 248 -8.22 5.50 -33.13
N LYS A 249 -6.95 5.80 -33.46
CA LYS A 249 -6.55 6.38 -34.75
C LYS A 249 -6.96 5.49 -35.92
N ARG A 250 -6.69 4.18 -35.83
CA ARG A 250 -7.00 3.22 -36.90
C ARG A 250 -8.49 3.13 -37.19
N ILE A 251 -9.34 2.99 -36.16
CA ILE A 251 -10.80 2.88 -36.35
C ILE A 251 -11.41 4.19 -36.88
N ASN A 252 -10.73 5.32 -36.71
CA ASN A 252 -11.09 6.61 -37.29
C ASN A 252 -10.35 6.92 -38.62
N GLY A 253 -9.83 5.88 -39.29
CA GLY A 253 -9.27 5.99 -40.64
C GLY A 253 -7.97 6.81 -40.73
N LYS A 254 -7.27 7.06 -39.62
CA LYS A 254 -5.98 7.77 -39.65
C LYS A 254 -4.87 6.83 -40.12
N SER A 255 -4.10 7.29 -41.10
CA SER A 255 -2.97 6.54 -41.67
C SER A 255 -1.68 6.69 -40.86
N ASP A 256 -1.59 7.74 -40.03
CA ASP A 256 -0.42 8.00 -39.21
C ASP A 256 -0.40 7.15 -37.94
N LEU A 257 0.11 5.92 -38.09
CA LEU A 257 0.13 4.88 -37.06
C LEU A 257 1.56 4.46 -36.67
N LEU A 258 2.56 5.26 -37.05
CA LEU A 258 3.96 5.03 -36.71
C LEU A 258 4.15 5.17 -35.20
N GLU A 259 4.88 4.26 -34.58
CA GLU A 259 5.02 4.24 -33.11
C GLU A 259 5.69 5.51 -32.56
N THR A 260 6.58 6.14 -33.32
CA THR A 260 7.23 7.40 -32.93
C THR A 260 6.22 8.53 -32.83
N HIS A 261 5.33 8.69 -33.83
CA HIS A 261 4.31 9.75 -33.80
C HIS A 261 3.28 9.52 -32.69
N ILE A 262 2.85 8.27 -32.45
CA ILE A 262 1.97 7.94 -31.32
C ILE A 262 2.60 8.34 -29.98
N ARG A 263 3.90 8.08 -29.82
CA ARG A 263 4.63 8.45 -28.61
C ARG A 263 4.77 9.96 -28.49
N GLU A 264 5.04 10.67 -29.57
CA GLU A 264 5.13 12.13 -29.58
C GLU A 264 3.80 12.79 -29.19
N GLU A 265 2.68 12.29 -29.71
CA GLU A 265 1.33 12.77 -29.37
C GLU A 265 0.96 12.54 -27.90
N LEU A 266 1.47 11.48 -27.28
CA LEU A 266 1.15 11.09 -25.90
C LEU A 266 2.22 11.47 -24.86
N ASP A 267 3.41 11.92 -25.27
CA ASP A 267 4.58 12.14 -24.41
C ASP A 267 4.24 13.02 -23.20
N ALA A 268 3.59 14.16 -23.45
CA ALA A 268 3.20 15.08 -22.38
C ALA A 268 2.22 14.43 -21.38
N ALA A 269 1.25 13.65 -21.87
CA ALA A 269 0.21 13.02 -21.06
C ALA A 269 0.71 11.80 -20.27
N LEU A 270 1.83 11.17 -20.67
CA LEU A 270 2.36 9.95 -20.06
C LEU A 270 3.58 10.17 -19.13
N LYS A 271 4.20 11.36 -19.12
CA LYS A 271 5.38 11.66 -18.28
C LYS A 271 5.24 11.23 -16.83
N TYR A 272 4.13 11.56 -16.18
CA TYR A 272 3.92 11.12 -14.80
C TYR A 272 3.67 9.61 -14.68
N ALA A 273 2.96 9.00 -15.63
CA ALA A 273 2.70 7.56 -15.60
C ALA A 273 4.00 6.72 -15.68
N HIS A 274 5.00 7.19 -16.43
CA HIS A 274 6.32 6.56 -16.51
C HIS A 274 7.08 6.52 -15.17
N ASP A 275 6.86 7.53 -14.31
CA ASP A 275 7.62 7.74 -13.07
C ASP A 275 6.83 7.43 -11.79
N LEU A 276 5.53 7.11 -11.90
CA LEU A 276 4.66 6.80 -10.76
C LEU A 276 4.24 5.33 -10.72
N GLY A 277 4.20 4.66 -11.86
CA GLY A 277 3.49 3.41 -12.00
C GLY A 277 1.97 3.59 -12.01
N ASN A 278 1.23 2.51 -11.76
CA ASN A 278 -0.24 2.56 -11.78
C ASN A 278 -0.79 3.26 -10.52
N THR A 279 -1.74 4.17 -10.71
CA THR A 279 -2.42 4.92 -9.64
C THR A 279 -3.94 4.66 -9.65
N TYR A 280 -4.35 3.55 -10.27
CA TYR A 280 -5.73 3.11 -10.44
C TYR A 280 -6.69 4.23 -10.83
N THR A 281 -7.60 4.62 -9.92
CA THR A 281 -8.64 5.62 -10.21
C THR A 281 -8.06 6.98 -10.59
N GLY A 282 -6.83 7.26 -10.15
CA GLY A 282 -6.17 8.54 -10.39
C GLY A 282 -5.50 8.62 -11.77
N ALA A 283 -5.24 7.48 -12.42
CA ALA A 283 -4.34 7.41 -13.56
C ALA A 283 -4.77 8.29 -14.75
N LEU A 284 -6.08 8.33 -15.05
CA LEU A 284 -6.61 9.17 -16.14
C LEU A 284 -6.42 10.67 -15.85
N TYR A 285 -6.71 11.10 -14.62
CA TYR A 285 -6.67 12.50 -14.25
C TYR A 285 -5.24 12.98 -13.94
N ILE A 286 -4.35 12.09 -13.49
CA ILE A 286 -2.92 12.34 -13.43
C ILE A 286 -2.34 12.47 -14.85
N SER A 287 -2.86 11.72 -15.83
CA SER A 287 -2.51 11.90 -17.24
C SER A 287 -2.93 13.28 -17.76
N LEU A 288 -4.13 13.75 -17.40
CA LEU A 288 -4.56 15.14 -17.66
C LEU A 288 -3.59 16.15 -17.03
N LEU A 289 -3.26 16.00 -15.75
CA LEU A 289 -2.33 16.90 -15.08
C LEU A 289 -0.94 16.90 -15.75
N SER A 290 -0.46 15.73 -16.16
CA SER A 290 0.79 15.57 -16.90
C SER A 290 0.74 16.33 -18.23
N LEU A 291 -0.34 16.19 -19.00
CA LEU A 291 -0.55 16.92 -20.26
C LEU A 291 -0.50 18.43 -20.05
N LEU A 292 -1.24 18.93 -19.06
CA LEU A 292 -1.34 20.36 -18.75
C LEU A 292 -0.02 20.95 -18.22
N THR A 293 0.79 20.14 -17.53
CA THR A 293 2.08 20.56 -16.95
C THR A 293 3.21 20.54 -17.96
N HIS A 294 3.23 19.55 -18.86
CA HIS A 294 4.38 19.29 -19.73
C HIS A 294 4.23 19.83 -21.16
N THR A 295 3.03 20.25 -21.56
CA THR A 295 2.83 20.91 -22.85
C THR A 295 3.26 22.38 -22.80
N LYS A 296 4.24 22.74 -23.65
CA LYS A 296 4.77 24.10 -23.71
C LYS A 296 3.76 25.11 -24.28
N GLU A 297 2.94 24.67 -25.23
CA GLU A 297 1.93 25.50 -25.88
C GLU A 297 0.73 25.78 -24.97
N ASN A 298 0.11 26.94 -25.12
CA ASN A 298 -1.13 27.23 -24.41
C ASN A 298 -2.25 26.37 -25.01
N LEU A 299 -2.88 25.56 -24.17
CA LEU A 299 -3.94 24.63 -24.55
C LEU A 299 -5.36 25.21 -24.37
N SER A 300 -5.49 26.49 -24.03
CA SER A 300 -6.80 27.13 -23.84
C SER A 300 -7.68 26.95 -25.08
N GLY A 301 -8.92 26.52 -24.89
CA GLY A 301 -9.88 26.23 -25.96
C GLY A 301 -9.66 24.89 -26.68
N HIS A 302 -8.57 24.16 -26.41
CA HIS A 302 -8.38 22.82 -26.97
C HIS A 302 -9.33 21.83 -26.31
N ARG A 303 -9.88 20.93 -27.12
CA ARG A 303 -10.66 19.79 -26.68
C ARG A 303 -9.73 18.61 -26.40
N VAL A 304 -9.99 17.95 -25.28
CA VAL A 304 -9.30 16.74 -24.84
C VAL A 304 -10.29 15.59 -24.79
N GLY A 305 -9.94 14.45 -25.38
CA GLY A 305 -10.68 13.20 -25.26
C GLY A 305 -10.16 12.38 -24.09
N PHE A 306 -11.07 11.80 -23.31
CA PHE A 306 -10.77 11.02 -22.12
C PHE A 306 -11.30 9.61 -22.28
N TYR A 307 -10.43 8.61 -22.14
CA TYR A 307 -10.86 7.22 -22.03
C TYR A 307 -10.63 6.71 -20.60
N SER A 308 -11.70 6.54 -19.86
CA SER A 308 -11.71 5.90 -18.54
C SER A 308 -12.01 4.41 -18.69
N TYR A 309 -11.30 3.59 -17.93
CA TYR A 309 -11.51 2.15 -17.87
C TYR A 309 -11.31 1.66 -16.45
N GLY A 310 -12.18 0.76 -16.02
CA GLY A 310 -12.02 -0.02 -14.79
C GLY A 310 -12.38 -1.48 -15.07
N SER A 311 -11.50 -2.40 -14.69
CA SER A 311 -11.71 -3.85 -14.80
C SER A 311 -12.97 -4.33 -14.08
N GLY A 312 -13.54 -5.45 -14.55
CA GLY A 312 -14.83 -5.97 -14.08
C GLY A 312 -15.97 -6.05 -15.11
N CYS A 313 -16.11 -5.22 -16.14
CA CYS A 313 -15.46 -3.95 -16.44
C CYS A 313 -16.48 -2.88 -16.87
N VAL A 314 -16.08 -1.62 -16.72
CA VAL A 314 -16.79 -0.44 -17.23
C VAL A 314 -15.79 0.45 -17.93
N GLY A 315 -16.15 0.92 -19.13
CA GLY A 315 -15.43 1.97 -19.83
C GLY A 315 -16.32 3.17 -20.11
N GLU A 316 -15.72 4.34 -20.17
CA GLU A 316 -16.40 5.57 -20.57
C GLU A 316 -15.46 6.48 -21.36
N PHE A 317 -15.95 7.01 -22.48
CA PHE A 317 -15.30 8.02 -23.27
C PHE A 317 -16.08 9.33 -23.19
N PHE A 318 -15.40 10.44 -22.91
CA PHE A 318 -16.01 11.77 -22.88
C PHE A 318 -14.99 12.82 -23.30
N THR A 319 -15.44 14.05 -23.50
CA THR A 319 -14.56 15.17 -23.88
C THR A 319 -14.66 16.33 -22.90
N GLY A 320 -13.62 17.15 -22.88
CA GLY A 320 -13.61 18.41 -22.15
C GLY A 320 -12.81 19.48 -22.86
N ILE A 321 -13.16 20.74 -22.58
CA ILE A 321 -12.52 21.91 -23.18
C ILE A 321 -11.65 22.59 -22.12
N ILE A 322 -10.36 22.70 -22.40
CA ILE A 322 -9.42 23.39 -21.49
C ILE A 322 -9.77 24.87 -21.46
N GLN A 323 -9.88 25.42 -20.25
CA GLN A 323 -10.35 26.79 -20.06
C GLN A 323 -9.20 27.79 -20.12
N ASP A 324 -9.54 29.06 -20.36
CA ASP A 324 -8.57 30.14 -20.40
C ASP A 324 -7.84 30.28 -19.06
N ASN A 325 -6.54 30.56 -19.12
CA ASN A 325 -5.68 30.74 -17.95
C ASN A 325 -5.58 29.50 -17.02
N TYR A 326 -5.91 28.29 -17.48
CA TYR A 326 -5.84 27.05 -16.68
C TYR A 326 -4.51 26.89 -15.92
N ARG A 327 -3.40 27.34 -16.51
CA ARG A 327 -2.05 27.27 -15.92
C ARG A 327 -1.93 27.98 -14.57
N LYS A 328 -2.77 28.97 -14.29
CA LYS A 328 -2.76 29.66 -12.99
C LYS A 328 -3.27 28.76 -11.87
N MET A 329 -4.08 27.76 -12.20
CA MET A 329 -4.68 26.83 -11.24
C MET A 329 -3.86 25.54 -11.07
N ILE A 330 -2.67 25.48 -11.68
CA ILE A 330 -1.78 24.32 -11.63
C ILE A 330 -0.44 24.78 -11.08
N ASP A 331 -0.10 24.36 -9.86
CA ASP A 331 1.21 24.64 -9.28
C ASP A 331 2.27 23.66 -9.79
N THR A 332 2.67 23.88 -11.05
CA THR A 332 3.70 23.08 -11.71
C THR A 332 5.03 23.06 -10.95
N SER A 333 5.30 24.09 -10.14
CA SER A 333 6.53 24.18 -9.35
C SER A 333 6.50 23.21 -8.17
N VAL A 334 5.36 23.13 -7.46
CA VAL A 334 5.13 22.18 -6.37
C VAL A 334 5.13 20.75 -6.89
N HIS A 335 4.47 20.46 -8.02
CA HIS A 335 4.47 19.10 -8.59
C HIS A 335 5.87 18.67 -9.02
N LYS A 336 6.64 19.58 -9.63
CA LYS A 336 8.02 19.30 -10.01
C LYS A 336 8.92 19.06 -8.79
N GLU A 337 8.82 19.89 -7.74
CA GLU A 337 9.57 19.67 -6.49
C GLU A 337 9.17 18.33 -5.84
N MET A 338 7.87 18.02 -5.81
CA MET A 338 7.36 16.75 -5.28
C MET A 338 7.98 15.55 -6.02
N MET A 339 7.91 15.54 -7.35
CA MET A 339 8.43 14.44 -8.16
C MET A 339 9.96 14.29 -8.06
N GLN A 340 10.68 15.41 -8.02
CA GLN A 340 12.16 15.42 -7.98
C GLN A 340 12.73 15.16 -6.59
N SER A 341 11.99 15.46 -5.53
CA SER A 341 12.47 15.27 -4.16
C SER A 341 12.32 13.83 -3.66
N ARG A 342 11.58 12.97 -4.37
CA ARG A 342 11.37 11.58 -3.95
C ARG A 342 12.69 10.81 -3.78
N GLU A 343 12.75 9.95 -2.77
CA GLU A 343 13.89 9.13 -2.44
C GLU A 343 13.75 7.72 -3.06
N PRO A 344 14.79 7.20 -3.74
CA PRO A 344 14.82 5.81 -4.19
C PRO A 344 14.95 4.86 -3.01
N LEU A 345 14.22 3.75 -3.03
CA LEU A 345 14.36 2.65 -2.10
C LEU A 345 15.39 1.63 -2.61
N SER A 346 16.16 1.04 -1.68
CA SER A 346 16.87 -0.21 -1.92
C SER A 346 15.87 -1.36 -2.10
N TYR A 347 16.31 -2.49 -2.65
CA TYR A 347 15.43 -3.67 -2.76
C TYR A 347 15.00 -4.15 -1.37
N GLU A 348 15.89 -4.14 -0.38
CA GLU A 348 15.59 -4.53 1.00
C GLU A 348 14.57 -3.60 1.65
N ASP A 349 14.66 -2.30 1.42
CA ASP A 349 13.71 -1.34 2.00
C ASP A 349 12.36 -1.37 1.26
N TYR A 350 12.36 -1.61 -0.05
CA TYR A 350 11.15 -1.93 -0.81
C TYR A 350 10.45 -3.17 -0.24
N GLU A 351 11.17 -4.27 0.01
CA GLU A 351 10.60 -5.47 0.63
C GLU A 351 10.04 -5.20 2.03
N LYS A 352 10.73 -4.41 2.86
CA LYS A 352 10.24 -4.02 4.20
C LYS A 352 8.96 -3.18 4.11
N PHE A 353 8.91 -2.21 3.20
CA PHE A 353 7.72 -1.37 2.99
C PHE A 353 6.56 -2.22 2.48
N TYR A 354 6.83 -3.14 1.56
CA TYR A 354 5.85 -4.08 1.05
C TYR A 354 5.31 -5.00 2.16
N GLN A 355 6.19 -5.60 2.97
CA GLN A 355 5.80 -6.54 4.02
C GLN A 355 5.17 -5.88 5.24
N PHE A 356 5.23 -4.54 5.34
CA PHE A 356 4.59 -3.82 6.42
C PHE A 356 3.08 -4.06 6.41
N ALA A 357 2.57 -4.51 7.56
CA ALA A 357 1.16 -4.77 7.78
C ALA A 357 0.71 -4.08 9.07
N LEU A 358 -0.48 -3.51 9.01
CA LEU A 358 -1.18 -2.97 10.18
C LEU A 358 -1.81 -4.12 10.98
N PRO A 359 -1.99 -3.98 12.29
CA PRO A 359 -2.63 -5.01 13.09
C PRO A 359 -4.09 -5.22 12.67
N GLN A 360 -4.54 -6.48 12.71
CA GLN A 360 -5.92 -6.88 12.36
C GLN A 360 -6.80 -7.09 13.60
N THR A 361 -6.23 -7.05 14.80
CA THR A 361 -6.88 -7.40 16.07
C THR A 361 -7.31 -6.19 16.90
N GLY A 362 -7.17 -4.98 16.37
CA GLY A 362 -7.61 -3.73 17.03
C GLY A 362 -6.72 -3.24 18.16
N GLU A 363 -5.58 -3.88 18.38
CA GLU A 363 -4.57 -3.45 19.34
C GLU A 363 -4.04 -2.05 19.04
N GLU A 364 -3.55 -1.37 20.09
CA GLU A 364 -2.86 -0.09 19.92
C GLU A 364 -1.53 -0.31 19.21
N PHE A 365 -1.35 0.42 18.13
CA PHE A 365 -0.16 0.35 17.27
C PHE A 365 0.10 1.74 16.68
N PHE A 366 1.34 2.19 16.76
CA PHE A 366 1.78 3.44 16.12
C PHE A 366 2.68 3.12 14.95
N THR A 367 2.40 3.75 13.80
CA THR A 367 3.25 3.61 12.62
C THR A 367 4.61 4.25 12.87
N PRO A 368 5.70 3.66 12.35
CA PRO A 368 6.98 4.36 12.23
C PRO A 368 6.80 5.68 11.48
N ARG A 369 7.65 6.66 11.78
CA ARG A 369 7.61 7.98 11.12
C ARG A 369 8.53 8.00 9.92
N PHE A 370 7.96 8.22 8.73
CA PHE A 370 8.71 8.50 7.51
C PHE A 370 8.49 9.92 7.02
N GLN A 371 9.15 10.29 5.93
CA GLN A 371 8.91 11.56 5.27
C GLN A 371 7.64 11.45 4.41
N THR A 372 6.62 12.19 4.81
CA THR A 372 5.31 12.25 4.13
C THR A 372 4.94 13.71 3.83
N GLY A 373 3.79 13.90 3.20
CA GLY A 373 3.14 15.20 3.05
C GLY A 373 2.65 15.78 4.37
N ALA A 374 1.71 16.72 4.30
CA ALA A 374 1.12 17.38 5.47
C ALA A 374 0.30 16.45 6.38
N TYR A 375 -0.17 15.32 5.87
CA TYR A 375 -0.95 14.33 6.62
C TYR A 375 -0.31 12.95 6.54
N ARG A 376 -0.43 12.18 7.63
CA ARG A 376 0.04 10.78 7.71
C ARG A 376 -0.89 9.92 8.58
N LEU A 377 -0.87 8.61 8.37
CA LEU A 377 -1.46 7.62 9.26
C LEU A 377 -0.58 7.51 10.52
N LYS A 378 -1.09 7.93 11.67
CA LYS A 378 -0.39 7.87 12.96
C LYS A 378 -0.33 6.44 13.51
N GLY A 379 -1.36 5.66 13.30
CA GLY A 379 -1.51 4.35 13.93
C GLY A 379 -2.95 3.84 13.95
N ILE A 380 -3.16 2.76 14.69
CA ILE A 380 -4.47 2.16 14.99
C ILE A 380 -4.61 2.08 16.51
N ASN A 381 -5.78 2.40 17.05
CA ASN A 381 -6.11 2.13 18.44
C ASN A 381 -7.58 1.70 18.53
N ASN A 382 -7.85 0.56 19.15
CA ASN A 382 -9.19 -0.01 19.29
C ASN A 382 -9.93 -0.07 17.93
N HIS A 383 -9.26 -0.65 16.92
CA HIS A 383 -9.69 -0.73 15.52
C HIS A 383 -9.84 0.63 14.78
N GLN A 384 -9.58 1.76 15.43
CA GLN A 384 -9.73 3.08 14.82
C GLN A 384 -8.41 3.54 14.22
N ARG A 385 -8.41 3.87 12.92
CA ARG A 385 -7.29 4.55 12.28
C ARG A 385 -7.17 5.98 12.81
N LEU A 386 -5.97 6.33 13.25
CA LEU A 386 -5.62 7.64 13.76
C LEU A 386 -4.78 8.37 12.71
N TYR A 387 -5.14 9.60 12.38
CA TYR A 387 -4.38 10.45 11.46
C TYR A 387 -3.90 11.70 12.18
N GLU A 388 -2.79 12.27 11.72
CA GLU A 388 -2.24 13.51 12.28
C GLU A 388 -1.65 14.41 11.20
N VAL A 389 -1.52 15.70 11.52
CA VAL A 389 -0.74 16.64 10.71
C VAL A 389 0.75 16.34 10.93
N ALA A 390 1.45 16.00 9.86
CA ALA A 390 2.89 15.80 9.90
C ALA A 390 3.58 17.16 10.08
N GLN A 391 4.30 17.34 11.19
CA GLN A 391 5.09 18.54 11.41
C GLN A 391 6.25 18.59 10.41
N LYS A 392 6.38 19.69 9.65
CA LYS A 392 7.56 19.93 8.81
C LYS A 392 8.80 19.97 9.71
N LYS A 393 9.74 19.03 9.55
CA LYS A 393 11.10 19.21 10.05
C LYS A 393 11.67 20.45 9.35
N ASN A 394 12.01 21.50 10.10
CA ASN A 394 12.72 22.66 9.56
C ASN A 394 13.98 22.17 8.83
N LYS A 395 14.12 22.53 7.54
CA LYS A 395 15.32 22.28 6.70
C LYS A 395 16.53 22.93 7.37
N LYS A 396 17.32 22.12 8.09
CA LYS A 396 18.77 22.19 8.37
C LYS A 396 19.06 21.52 9.72
N LYS A 397 19.11 20.19 9.72
CA LYS A 397 20.14 19.45 10.46
C LYS A 397 20.56 18.30 9.56
N LYS A 398 21.82 18.33 9.12
CA LYS A 398 22.57 17.11 8.77
C LYS A 398 22.20 16.04 9.79
N LEU A 399 22.07 14.79 9.36
CA LEU A 399 22.08 13.64 10.27
C LEU A 399 23.31 13.78 11.18
N VAL A 400 23.09 14.35 12.36
CA VAL A 400 23.92 14.18 13.53
C VAL A 400 23.15 13.13 14.30
N THR A 401 23.69 11.93 14.25
CA THR A 401 23.31 10.80 15.08
C THR A 401 23.29 11.27 16.53
N ASP A 402 22.08 11.41 17.09
CA ASP A 402 21.87 11.54 18.53
C ASP A 402 21.91 10.13 19.12
N PRO A 403 22.91 9.77 19.94
CA PRO A 403 23.13 8.40 20.40
C PRO A 403 22.15 7.95 21.50
N LYS A 404 20.94 8.52 21.58
CA LYS A 404 19.94 8.18 22.62
C LYS A 404 18.52 7.91 22.14
N THR A 405 18.27 7.71 20.84
CA THR A 405 17.07 7.01 20.40
C THR A 405 17.39 5.52 20.30
N LYS A 406 16.91 4.72 21.25
CA LYS A 406 16.96 3.25 21.17
C LYS A 406 16.31 2.81 19.85
N GLU A 407 17.12 2.30 18.92
CA GLU A 407 16.65 1.53 17.78
C GLU A 407 15.74 0.40 18.30
N ILE A 408 14.52 0.31 17.78
CA ILE A 408 13.62 -0.81 18.09
C ILE A 408 14.17 -2.02 17.32
N PHE A 409 15.10 -2.74 17.95
CA PHE A 409 15.65 -3.99 17.43
C PHE A 409 14.59 -5.08 17.53
N VAL A 410 14.09 -5.54 16.38
CA VAL A 410 13.31 -6.78 16.28
C VAL A 410 14.27 -7.90 15.90
N VAL A 411 14.31 -8.96 16.70
CA VAL A 411 15.23 -10.09 16.49
C VAL A 411 14.44 -11.35 16.21
N LYS A 412 14.78 -12.04 15.12
CA LYS A 412 14.16 -13.29 14.68
C LYS A 412 15.15 -14.46 14.81
N ALA A 413 14.67 -15.60 15.30
CA ALA A 413 15.38 -16.86 15.32
C ALA A 413 14.48 -18.02 14.89
N VAL A 414 15.07 -19.02 14.25
CA VAL A 414 14.36 -20.17 13.69
C VAL A 414 15.04 -21.44 14.17
N SER A 415 14.25 -22.43 14.59
CA SER A 415 14.72 -23.76 14.99
C SER A 415 13.95 -24.84 14.25
N PRO A 416 14.63 -25.80 13.59
CA PRO A 416 13.94 -26.88 12.90
C PRO A 416 13.37 -27.90 13.90
N GLY A 417 12.28 -28.56 13.50
CA GLY A 417 11.83 -29.79 14.13
C GLY A 417 12.83 -30.92 13.90
N LYS A 418 12.65 -32.03 14.61
CA LYS A 418 13.50 -33.21 14.47
C LYS A 418 12.71 -34.51 14.42
N LEU A 419 13.24 -35.52 13.75
CA LEU A 419 12.82 -36.90 13.87
C LEU A 419 13.97 -37.73 14.42
N ILE A 420 13.66 -38.68 15.31
CA ILE A 420 14.62 -39.69 15.76
C ILE A 420 14.34 -40.96 14.96
N LEU A 421 15.29 -41.32 14.10
CA LEU A 421 15.17 -42.50 13.23
C LEU A 421 15.50 -43.79 14.00
N SER A 422 16.42 -43.72 14.95
CA SER A 422 16.79 -44.85 15.81
C SER A 422 17.50 -44.38 17.08
N GLY A 423 17.41 -45.18 18.14
CA GLY A 423 18.24 -45.02 19.34
C GLY A 423 17.78 -43.95 20.33
N GLU A 424 16.52 -43.48 20.28
CA GLU A 424 15.99 -42.47 21.23
C GLU A 424 16.27 -42.84 22.69
N HIS A 425 15.92 -44.07 23.08
CA HIS A 425 16.14 -44.57 24.45
C HIS A 425 17.59 -45.00 24.71
N SER A 426 18.35 -45.32 23.65
CA SER A 426 19.76 -45.74 23.76
C SER A 426 20.65 -44.63 24.35
N VAL A 427 20.30 -43.36 24.11
CA VAL A 427 21.02 -42.19 24.65
C VAL A 427 21.02 -42.18 26.18
N VAL A 428 19.96 -42.69 26.82
CA VAL A 428 19.85 -42.76 28.28
C VAL A 428 20.92 -43.68 28.88
N TYR A 429 21.41 -44.66 28.11
CA TYR A 429 22.45 -45.61 28.51
C TYR A 429 23.82 -45.31 27.88
N GLY A 430 24.03 -44.11 27.35
CA GLY A 430 25.28 -43.71 26.71
C GLY A 430 25.49 -44.28 25.29
N GLY A 431 24.46 -44.90 24.70
CA GLY A 431 24.46 -45.35 23.30
C GLY A 431 24.09 -44.22 22.32
N PRO A 432 24.46 -44.34 21.02
CA PRO A 432 24.17 -43.32 20.03
C PRO A 432 22.69 -43.30 19.60
N ALA A 433 22.20 -42.13 19.17
CA ALA A 433 20.93 -41.96 18.45
C ALA A 433 21.17 -41.38 17.06
N LEU A 434 20.34 -41.79 16.10
CA LEU A 434 20.27 -41.19 14.78
C LEU A 434 19.08 -40.24 14.73
N ALA A 435 19.35 -38.94 14.64
CA ALA A 435 18.35 -37.89 14.53
C ALA A 435 18.55 -37.08 13.24
N MET A 436 17.45 -36.57 12.68
CA MET A 436 17.47 -35.69 11.51
C MET A 436 16.59 -34.47 11.76
N ALA A 437 16.97 -33.32 11.18
CA ALA A 437 16.10 -32.16 11.10
C ALA A 437 15.01 -32.39 10.05
N VAL A 438 13.83 -31.78 10.25
CA VAL A 438 12.75 -31.77 9.26
C VAL A 438 12.47 -30.36 8.75
N ASP A 439 11.90 -30.26 7.55
CA ASP A 439 11.51 -29.00 6.90
C ASP A 439 10.21 -28.42 7.48
N ARG A 440 10.21 -28.27 8.81
CA ARG A 440 9.17 -27.68 9.66
C ARG A 440 9.89 -26.96 10.79
N PHE A 441 9.42 -25.76 11.13
CA PHE A 441 10.19 -24.84 11.98
C PHE A 441 9.36 -24.27 13.11
N ALA A 442 10.01 -23.97 14.22
CA ALA A 442 9.56 -23.00 15.19
C ALA A 442 10.32 -21.69 14.98
N GLU A 443 9.57 -20.60 14.81
CA GLU A 443 10.09 -19.27 14.57
C GLU A 443 9.71 -18.39 15.75
N THR A 444 10.70 -17.73 16.36
CA THR A 444 10.49 -16.75 17.43
C THR A 444 10.99 -15.37 17.03
N THR A 445 10.15 -14.37 17.28
CA THR A 445 10.47 -12.95 17.14
C THR A 445 10.39 -12.28 18.50
N ILE A 446 11.43 -11.54 18.87
CA ILE A 446 11.48 -10.73 20.09
C ILE A 446 11.51 -9.25 19.70
N SER A 447 10.61 -8.48 20.32
CA SER A 447 10.57 -7.03 20.22
C SER A 447 10.46 -6.39 21.61
N PRO A 448 11.01 -5.18 21.81
CA PRO A 448 10.79 -4.43 23.04
C PRO A 448 9.33 -3.94 23.10
N GLN A 449 8.77 -3.88 24.31
CA GLN A 449 7.46 -3.29 24.59
C GLN A 449 7.55 -2.26 25.73
N LEU A 450 6.60 -1.32 25.78
CA LEU A 450 6.58 -0.23 26.76
C LEU A 450 6.23 -0.70 28.18
N SER A 451 5.48 -1.79 28.31
CA SER A 451 5.16 -2.38 29.61
C SER A 451 6.39 -3.08 30.20
N LYS A 452 6.53 -3.14 31.53
CA LYS A 452 7.61 -3.92 32.17
C LYS A 452 7.38 -5.43 32.15
N MET A 453 6.35 -5.89 31.45
CA MET A 453 5.98 -7.30 31.39
C MET A 453 6.82 -8.03 30.35
N ILE A 454 6.92 -9.35 30.47
CA ILE A 454 7.42 -10.25 29.44
C ILE A 454 6.22 -11.01 28.91
N SER A 455 5.82 -10.71 27.68
CA SER A 455 4.68 -11.32 27.00
C SER A 455 5.16 -12.52 26.20
N PHE A 456 4.57 -13.69 26.42
CA PHE A 456 4.75 -14.88 25.61
C PHE A 456 3.50 -15.08 24.76
N ASN A 457 3.64 -15.01 23.44
CA ASN A 457 2.56 -15.24 22.49
C ASN A 457 2.93 -16.39 21.56
N LEU A 458 2.39 -17.58 21.84
CA LEU A 458 2.60 -18.79 21.08
C LEU A 458 1.43 -18.94 20.09
N LEU A 459 1.60 -18.33 18.91
CA LEU A 459 0.55 -18.17 17.90
C LEU A 459 -0.06 -19.51 17.45
N SER A 460 0.78 -20.54 17.28
CA SER A 460 0.32 -21.90 16.90
C SER A 460 -0.45 -22.63 18.00
N PHE A 461 -0.42 -22.13 19.24
CA PHE A 461 -1.00 -22.80 20.41
C PHE A 461 -2.11 -21.98 21.08
N ARG A 462 -2.48 -20.81 20.52
CA ARG A 462 -3.47 -19.87 21.08
C ARG A 462 -3.20 -19.51 22.56
N TYR A 463 -1.93 -19.53 22.96
CA TYR A 463 -1.52 -19.15 24.31
C TYR A 463 -0.91 -17.75 24.27
N LYS A 464 -1.48 -16.84 25.07
CA LYS A 464 -0.98 -15.48 25.27
C LYS A 464 -1.05 -15.16 26.74
N ASP A 465 0.11 -14.89 27.34
CA ASP A 465 0.20 -14.54 28.75
C ASP A 465 1.40 -13.62 28.99
N SER A 466 1.32 -12.82 30.05
CA SER A 466 2.30 -11.77 30.34
C SER A 466 2.70 -11.84 31.80
N PHE A 467 4.00 -11.92 32.05
CA PHE A 467 4.55 -12.10 33.40
C PHE A 467 5.53 -10.99 33.75
N THR A 468 5.61 -10.63 35.02
CA THR A 468 6.77 -9.87 35.50
C THR A 468 8.00 -10.79 35.55
N ILE A 469 9.21 -10.23 35.52
CA ILE A 469 10.44 -11.02 35.74
C ILE A 469 10.38 -11.75 37.10
N GLN A 470 9.79 -11.13 38.12
CA GLN A 470 9.61 -11.74 39.44
C GLN A 470 8.72 -12.98 39.37
N THR A 471 7.58 -12.90 38.68
CA THR A 471 6.68 -14.04 38.47
C THR A 471 7.36 -15.17 37.69
N LEU A 472 8.19 -14.85 36.68
CA LEU A 472 8.96 -15.86 35.95
C LEU A 472 9.99 -16.57 36.86
N ARG A 473 10.61 -15.85 37.80
CA ARG A 473 11.52 -16.46 38.79
C ARG A 473 10.78 -17.36 39.77
N GLU A 474 9.57 -17.01 40.18
CA GLU A 474 8.71 -17.86 41.01
C GLU A 474 8.35 -19.17 40.27
N ILE A 475 8.01 -19.08 38.98
CA ILE A 475 7.80 -20.25 38.12
C ILE A 475 9.08 -21.10 38.07
N LYS A 476 10.25 -20.47 37.86
CA LYS A 476 11.55 -21.17 37.86
C LYS A 476 11.77 -21.95 39.15
N HIS A 477 11.61 -21.31 40.31
CA HIS A 477 11.80 -21.95 41.61
C HIS A 477 10.85 -23.12 41.84
N ARG A 478 9.56 -22.94 41.53
CA ARG A 478 8.57 -24.02 41.64
C ARG A 478 8.94 -25.22 40.77
N LEU A 479 9.29 -24.99 39.51
CA LEU A 479 9.64 -26.06 38.58
C LEU A 479 10.91 -26.80 38.99
N THR A 480 11.92 -26.07 39.48
CA THR A 480 13.13 -26.70 40.04
C THR A 480 12.79 -27.59 41.24
N HIS A 481 11.94 -27.12 42.15
CA HIS A 481 11.51 -27.90 43.31
C HIS A 481 10.68 -29.13 42.91
N GLN A 482 9.72 -28.98 41.99
CA GLN A 482 8.93 -30.10 41.48
C GLN A 482 9.80 -31.13 40.75
N TYR A 483 10.78 -30.69 39.96
CA TYR A 483 11.71 -31.61 39.29
C TYR A 483 12.58 -32.38 40.29
N GLN A 484 13.03 -31.75 41.39
CA GLN A 484 13.72 -32.46 42.47
C GLN A 484 12.83 -33.52 43.10
N ARG A 485 11.57 -33.20 43.42
CA ARG A 485 10.61 -34.18 43.96
C ARG A 485 10.37 -35.35 43.02
N PHE A 486 10.36 -35.11 41.71
CA PHE A 486 10.32 -36.16 40.70
C PHE A 486 11.56 -37.07 40.76
N LEU A 487 12.77 -36.50 40.87
CA LEU A 487 14.01 -37.28 41.00
C LEU A 487 14.04 -38.15 42.27
N HIS A 488 13.38 -37.69 43.35
CA HIS A 488 13.21 -38.45 44.59
C HIS A 488 12.02 -39.44 44.55
N GLY A 489 11.30 -39.53 43.43
CA GLY A 489 10.18 -40.45 43.24
C GLY A 489 8.88 -40.04 43.93
N GLU A 490 8.76 -38.79 44.40
CA GLU A 490 7.59 -38.31 45.15
C GLU A 490 6.42 -37.91 44.25
N ILE A 491 6.69 -37.51 43.01
CA ILE A 491 5.70 -37.12 42.01
C ILE A 491 6.09 -37.66 40.63
N GLY A 492 5.14 -37.82 39.72
CA GLY A 492 5.39 -38.18 38.34
C GLY A 492 5.91 -37.01 37.48
N ILE A 493 6.60 -37.30 36.37
CA ILE A 493 7.13 -36.28 35.45
C ILE A 493 6.04 -35.35 34.87
N LYS A 494 4.82 -35.85 34.73
CA LYS A 494 3.66 -35.07 34.26
C LYS A 494 3.15 -34.06 35.29
N GLU A 495 3.56 -34.19 36.56
CA GLU A 495 3.20 -33.27 37.64
C GLU A 495 4.23 -32.14 37.83
N VAL A 496 5.36 -32.22 37.12
CA VAL A 496 6.41 -31.20 37.15
C VAL A 496 5.99 -29.93 36.42
N LEU A 497 5.26 -30.07 35.30
CA LEU A 497 4.74 -28.93 34.53
C LEU A 497 3.22 -28.89 34.67
N GLN A 498 2.67 -27.72 35.00
CA GLN A 498 1.21 -27.52 35.01
C GLN A 498 0.70 -27.21 33.61
N THR A 499 1.51 -26.54 32.78
CA THR A 499 1.20 -26.31 31.37
C THR A 499 2.42 -26.62 30.49
N PRO A 500 2.22 -27.03 29.23
CA PRO A 500 3.32 -27.33 28.31
C PRO A 500 4.27 -26.15 28.06
N PHE A 501 3.85 -24.92 28.33
CA PHE A 501 4.59 -23.69 28.02
C PHE A 501 5.53 -23.24 29.15
N GLU A 502 5.33 -23.77 30.35
CA GLU A 502 6.18 -23.49 31.51
C GLU A 502 7.64 -23.85 31.26
N LEU A 503 7.91 -24.84 30.41
CA LEU A 503 9.27 -25.21 30.02
C LEU A 503 9.97 -24.08 29.22
N THR A 504 9.23 -23.40 28.34
CA THR A 504 9.75 -22.24 27.58
C THR A 504 10.02 -21.05 28.50
N GLN A 505 9.10 -20.79 29.43
CA GLN A 505 9.25 -19.73 30.43
C GLN A 505 10.45 -20.00 31.33
N PHE A 506 10.59 -21.24 31.80
CA PHE A 506 11.72 -21.73 32.60
C PHE A 506 13.06 -21.54 31.88
N ALA A 507 13.14 -21.96 30.61
CA ALA A 507 14.36 -21.84 29.83
C ALA A 507 14.74 -20.36 29.61
N PHE A 508 13.76 -19.53 29.25
CA PHE A 508 13.94 -18.09 29.06
C PHE A 508 14.51 -17.41 30.31
N ILE A 509 13.87 -17.59 31.47
CA ILE A 509 14.31 -16.95 32.71
C ILE A 509 15.64 -17.51 33.21
N SER A 510 15.90 -18.80 32.96
CA SER A 510 17.19 -19.42 33.29
C SER A 510 18.33 -18.78 32.51
N LEU A 511 18.16 -18.55 31.20
CA LEU A 511 19.17 -17.84 30.40
C LEU A 511 19.28 -16.38 30.85
N LEU A 512 18.16 -15.71 31.10
CA LEU A 512 18.15 -14.31 31.52
C LEU A 512 18.87 -14.09 32.87
N ASP A 513 18.77 -15.02 33.82
CA ASP A 513 19.47 -14.93 35.10
C ASP A 513 21.00 -15.15 34.97
N HIS A 514 21.47 -15.86 33.93
CA HIS A 514 22.89 -16.06 33.66
C HIS A 514 23.53 -14.87 32.92
N VAL A 515 22.71 -13.97 32.39
CA VAL A 515 23.14 -12.80 31.63
C VAL A 515 22.97 -11.57 32.52
N ASN A 516 23.94 -10.65 32.53
CA ASN A 516 23.86 -9.47 33.39
C ASN A 516 22.66 -8.58 32.97
N SER A 517 21.59 -8.64 33.76
CA SER A 517 20.20 -8.40 33.34
C SER A 517 19.66 -6.97 33.52
N LYS A 518 20.54 -5.97 33.71
CA LYS A 518 20.11 -4.58 33.99
C LYS A 518 19.43 -3.84 32.84
N ILE A 519 19.24 -4.46 31.67
CA ILE A 519 18.86 -3.77 30.42
C ILE A 519 17.50 -4.22 29.85
N ILE A 520 16.92 -5.31 30.35
CA ILE A 520 15.76 -5.96 29.71
C ILE A 520 14.50 -5.71 30.52
N ASP A 521 13.86 -4.58 30.27
CA ASP A 521 12.49 -4.29 30.70
C ASP A 521 11.58 -4.32 29.48
N GLY A 522 10.51 -5.11 29.55
CA GLY A 522 9.46 -5.10 28.54
C GLY A 522 9.84 -5.82 27.25
N LEU A 523 9.52 -7.10 27.14
CA LEU A 523 9.68 -7.88 25.91
C LEU A 523 8.37 -8.52 25.47
N ASN A 524 8.15 -8.50 24.16
CA ASN A 524 7.14 -9.32 23.50
C ASN A 524 7.84 -10.44 22.72
N ILE A 525 7.57 -11.68 23.10
CA ILE A 525 8.14 -12.90 22.55
C ILE A 525 7.01 -13.60 21.77
N GLN A 526 7.07 -13.53 20.45
CA GLN A 526 6.09 -14.17 19.56
C GLN A 526 6.71 -15.41 18.94
N THR A 527 6.07 -16.57 19.09
CA THR A 527 6.52 -17.82 18.51
C THR A 527 5.43 -18.44 17.64
N SER A 528 5.74 -18.74 16.39
CA SER A 528 4.92 -19.54 15.48
C SER A 528 5.62 -20.86 15.17
N SER A 529 4.87 -21.92 14.90
CA SER A 529 5.44 -23.22 14.55
C SER A 529 4.61 -23.96 13.51
N THR A 530 5.29 -24.51 12.51
CA THR A 530 4.72 -25.43 11.52
C THR A 530 4.89 -26.90 11.92
N ILE A 531 5.53 -27.18 13.07
CA ILE A 531 5.80 -28.54 13.56
C ILE A 531 4.55 -29.09 14.26
N PRO A 532 3.98 -30.22 13.79
CA PRO A 532 2.80 -30.82 14.43
C PRO A 532 3.08 -31.21 15.89
N VAL A 533 2.12 -30.90 16.75
CA VAL A 533 2.19 -31.11 18.19
C VAL A 533 1.87 -32.57 18.51
N GLY A 534 2.62 -33.17 19.44
CA GLY A 534 2.35 -34.54 19.91
C GLY A 534 2.76 -35.65 18.94
N CYS A 535 3.39 -35.34 17.81
CA CYS A 535 3.78 -36.31 16.78
C CYS A 535 5.25 -36.77 16.88
N GLY A 536 5.91 -36.63 18.05
CA GLY A 536 7.32 -37.01 18.22
C GLY A 536 8.33 -36.13 17.46
N MET A 537 7.90 -35.02 16.85
CA MET A 537 8.74 -34.15 16.01
C MET A 537 9.56 -33.10 16.77
N GLY A 538 9.61 -33.17 18.11
CA GLY A 538 10.38 -32.23 18.93
C GLY A 538 9.85 -30.79 18.94
N SER A 539 8.55 -30.55 18.71
CA SER A 539 7.94 -29.22 18.65
C SER A 539 8.26 -28.33 19.87
N SER A 540 8.19 -28.87 21.09
CA SER A 540 8.53 -28.13 22.31
C SER A 540 10.01 -27.75 22.37
N ALA A 541 10.90 -28.66 21.97
CA ALA A 541 12.35 -28.40 21.97
C ALA A 541 12.73 -27.34 20.93
N ALA A 542 12.16 -27.41 19.73
CA ALA A 542 12.36 -26.40 18.69
C ALA A 542 11.85 -25.02 19.13
N SER A 543 10.68 -24.97 19.80
CA SER A 543 10.13 -23.73 20.34
C SER A 543 11.05 -23.12 21.39
N VAL A 544 11.51 -23.91 22.37
CA VAL A 544 12.46 -23.47 23.40
C VAL A 544 13.76 -22.94 22.75
N LEU A 545 14.35 -23.69 21.82
CA LEU A 545 15.58 -23.28 21.14
C LEU A 545 15.41 -21.98 20.35
N SER A 546 14.29 -21.81 19.64
CA SER A 546 14.02 -20.57 18.91
C SER A 546 13.92 -19.36 19.85
N VAL A 547 13.30 -19.52 21.03
CA VAL A 547 13.21 -18.46 22.04
C VAL A 547 14.59 -18.15 22.63
N LEU A 548 15.35 -19.16 23.02
CA LEU A 548 16.70 -19.00 23.59
C LEU A 548 17.67 -18.32 22.61
N TYR A 549 17.61 -18.70 21.33
CA TYR A 549 18.46 -18.10 20.31
C TYR A 549 18.03 -16.67 19.99
N ALA A 550 16.72 -16.38 19.95
CA ALA A 550 16.21 -15.03 19.76
C ALA A 550 16.63 -14.11 20.92
N ILE A 551 16.52 -14.56 22.18
CA ILE A 551 16.91 -13.74 23.33
C ILE A 551 18.43 -13.58 23.41
N ALA A 552 19.21 -14.62 23.08
CA ALA A 552 20.65 -14.50 23.03
C ALA A 552 21.09 -13.46 21.98
N ARG A 553 20.53 -13.51 20.78
CA ARG A 553 20.78 -12.50 19.74
C ARG A 553 20.31 -11.11 20.16
N PHE A 554 19.15 -11.00 20.81
CA PHE A 554 18.64 -9.73 21.36
C PHE A 554 19.57 -9.15 22.42
N CYS A 555 20.18 -9.99 23.25
CA CYS A 555 21.17 -9.62 24.26
C CYS A 555 22.59 -9.47 23.68
N LYS A 556 22.79 -9.68 22.37
CA LYS A 556 24.10 -9.72 21.70
C LYS A 556 25.07 -10.73 22.32
N LEU A 557 24.56 -11.88 22.76
CA LEU A 557 25.34 -13.01 23.26
C LEU A 557 25.70 -13.93 22.11
N ASN A 558 26.97 -14.34 22.06
CA ASN A 558 27.44 -15.33 21.11
C ASN A 558 27.27 -16.72 21.73
N LEU A 559 26.33 -17.52 21.21
CA LEU A 559 26.15 -18.92 21.60
C LEU A 559 27.06 -19.76 20.69
N GLU A 560 28.35 -19.85 21.03
CA GLU A 560 29.27 -20.80 20.40
C GLU A 560 29.08 -22.21 20.97
N LYS A 561 29.62 -23.21 20.27
CA LYS A 561 29.26 -24.64 20.40
C LYS A 561 29.94 -25.37 21.56
N ASP A 562 30.67 -24.68 22.43
CA ASP A 562 31.51 -25.29 23.48
C ASP A 562 30.79 -25.44 24.83
#